data_AF-A0A2K0WFL0-F1
#
_entry.id   AF-A0A2K0WFL0-F1
#
_cell.length_a   1.000
_cell.length_b   1.000
_cell.length_c   1.000
_cell.angle_alpha   90.00
_cell.angle_beta   90.00
_cell.angle_gamma   90.00
#
_symmetry.space_group_name_H-M   'P 1'
#
loop_
_entity.id
_entity.type
_entity.pdbx_description
1 polymer ?
#
loop_
_entity_poly.entity_id
_entity_poly.type
_entity_poly.pdbx_seq_one_letter_code
_entity_poly.pdbx_strand_id
1 'polypeptide(L)'
;MVYYAFLKWQTSEPNYRYLLTAPDAETIDEWWREASTKDPEHVKRLGPDFYSWGSGAQAWDLAPSFLNKIIYTLLNDRDGRIISNFAQPPRVSVLSGDSYYIRSKSSPELYWLEKGGLVYATKQGRTRFTFRLDGERDSDRNRTVIIGKDYISVSAVGGSAQKYVSVNDNGEVVLSGHSCRMYYSDLKNMYLAQGEAGDLKSATVMKTDGFGEEWELVK
;
A
#
# COMPACT_ATOMS: atom_id res chain seq x y z
N MET A 1 2.03 -16.90 -1.50
CA MET A 1 2.19 -16.83 -0.03
C MET A 1 0.87 -16.38 0.53
N VAL A 2 0.36 -16.99 1.59
CA VAL A 2 -0.95 -16.63 2.15
C VAL A 2 -0.78 -15.49 3.15
N TYR A 3 -1.72 -14.56 3.20
CA TYR A 3 -1.76 -13.46 4.16
C TYR A 3 -2.91 -13.60 5.14
N TYR A 4 -2.68 -13.14 6.36
CA TYR A 4 -3.63 -13.24 7.45
C TYR A 4 -3.95 -11.85 8.01
N ALA A 5 -5.18 -11.68 8.48
CA ALA A 5 -5.53 -10.55 9.33
C ALA A 5 -6.47 -11.00 10.44
N PHE A 6 -6.33 -10.38 11.59
CA PHE A 6 -7.22 -10.60 12.70
C PHE A 6 -8.40 -9.65 12.63
N LEU A 7 -9.59 -10.18 12.83
CA LEU A 7 -10.82 -9.42 12.93
C LEU A 7 -11.51 -9.78 14.25
N LYS A 8 -11.69 -8.79 15.13
CA LYS A 8 -12.33 -8.99 16.44
C LYS A 8 -13.67 -8.28 16.58
N TRP A 9 -14.59 -8.91 17.28
CA TRP A 9 -15.85 -8.29 17.63
C TRP A 9 -15.63 -7.20 18.69
N GLN A 10 -16.27 -6.05 18.53
CA GLN A 10 -16.03 -4.89 19.40
C GLN A 10 -16.62 -5.06 20.79
N THR A 11 -17.81 -5.65 20.89
CA THR A 11 -18.58 -5.70 22.14
C THR A 11 -18.35 -6.98 22.96
N SER A 12 -17.61 -7.95 22.41
CA SER A 12 -17.12 -9.12 23.17
C SER A 12 -15.64 -9.31 22.92
N GLU A 13 -14.83 -9.17 23.96
CA GLU A 13 -13.42 -9.57 23.94
C GLU A 13 -13.25 -11.09 23.82
N PRO A 14 -13.99 -11.94 24.58
CA PRO A 14 -13.72 -13.38 24.55
C PRO A 14 -14.23 -14.09 23.30
N ASN A 15 -15.29 -13.58 22.66
CA ASN A 15 -16.04 -14.29 21.61
C ASN A 15 -15.86 -13.63 20.24
N TYR A 16 -16.18 -14.37 19.18
CA TYR A 16 -16.26 -13.89 17.80
C TYR A 16 -14.96 -13.23 17.34
N ARG A 17 -13.94 -14.08 17.16
CA ARG A 17 -12.62 -13.69 16.69
C ARG A 17 -12.36 -14.45 15.40
N TYR A 18 -12.12 -13.74 14.30
CA TYR A 18 -11.89 -14.36 13.01
C TYR A 18 -10.46 -14.13 12.54
N LEU A 19 -9.92 -15.16 11.90
CA LEU A 19 -8.75 -15.06 11.06
C LEU A 19 -9.21 -14.95 9.60
N LEU A 20 -8.92 -13.80 8.97
CA LEU A 20 -9.15 -13.57 7.55
C LEU A 20 -7.93 -14.07 6.81
N THR A 21 -8.14 -14.91 5.80
CA THR A 21 -7.06 -15.51 5.01
C THR A 21 -7.24 -15.10 3.55
N ALA A 22 -6.19 -14.52 2.96
CA ALA A 22 -6.20 -13.92 1.62
C ALA A 22 -4.96 -14.33 0.80
N PRO A 23 -5.01 -14.24 -0.54
CA PRO A 23 -3.86 -14.54 -1.41
C PRO A 23 -2.72 -13.52 -1.29
N ASP A 24 -3.02 -12.28 -0.88
CA ASP A 24 -2.08 -11.18 -0.71
C ASP A 24 -2.60 -10.17 0.33
N ALA A 25 -1.71 -9.26 0.76
CA ALA A 25 -2.01 -8.24 1.75
C ALA A 25 -3.01 -7.19 1.23
N GLU A 26 -2.93 -6.89 -0.06
CA GLU A 26 -3.77 -5.90 -0.72
C GLU A 26 -5.22 -6.32 -0.75
N THR A 27 -5.51 -7.61 -0.96
CA THR A 27 -6.86 -8.17 -0.87
C THR A 27 -7.51 -7.88 0.50
N ILE A 28 -6.72 -7.87 1.58
CA ILE A 28 -7.21 -7.54 2.93
C ILE A 28 -7.49 -6.03 3.04
N ASP A 29 -6.65 -5.17 2.47
CA ASP A 29 -6.89 -3.73 2.44
C ASP A 29 -8.12 -3.36 1.59
N GLU A 30 -8.32 -4.06 0.46
CA GLU A 30 -9.49 -3.89 -0.40
C GLU A 30 -10.78 -4.35 0.29
N TRP A 31 -10.74 -5.49 0.97
CA TRP A 31 -11.83 -5.95 1.84
C TRP A 31 -12.16 -4.89 2.89
N TRP A 32 -11.14 -4.34 3.55
CA TRP A 32 -11.36 -3.31 4.57
C TRP A 32 -12.00 -2.08 3.97
N ARG A 33 -11.57 -1.61 2.79
CA ARG A 33 -12.16 -0.44 2.10
C ARG A 33 -13.64 -0.65 1.84
N GLU A 34 -14.04 -1.84 1.38
CA GLU A 34 -15.46 -2.16 1.19
C GLU A 34 -16.20 -2.21 2.53
N ALA A 35 -15.69 -2.96 3.50
CA ALA A 35 -16.30 -3.14 4.82
C ALA A 35 -16.49 -1.81 5.57
N SER A 36 -15.47 -0.94 5.58
CA SER A 36 -15.53 0.38 6.21
C SER A 36 -16.41 1.37 5.46
N THR A 37 -16.63 1.18 4.16
CA THR A 37 -17.56 2.02 3.39
C THR A 37 -19.00 1.61 3.68
N LYS A 38 -19.25 0.30 3.79
CA LYS A 38 -20.57 -0.25 4.09
C LYS A 38 -21.01 0.07 5.53
N ASP A 39 -20.08 0.03 6.47
CA ASP A 39 -20.35 0.22 7.90
C ASP A 39 -19.24 1.02 8.61
N PRO A 40 -19.13 2.33 8.33
CA PRO A 40 -18.03 3.17 8.81
C PRO A 40 -18.01 3.34 10.33
N GLU A 41 -19.17 3.25 10.99
CA GLU A 41 -19.26 3.43 12.43
C GLU A 41 -18.75 2.20 13.20
N HIS A 42 -18.96 1.00 12.67
CA HIS A 42 -18.64 -0.21 13.40
C HIS A 42 -17.43 -0.96 12.86
N VAL A 43 -16.97 -0.74 11.62
CA VAL A 43 -15.75 -1.37 11.10
C VAL A 43 -14.56 -0.43 11.27
N LYS A 44 -13.59 -0.82 12.11
CA LYS A 44 -12.40 -0.02 12.40
C LYS A 44 -11.12 -0.78 12.10
N ARG A 45 -10.15 -0.10 11.47
CA ARG A 45 -8.78 -0.58 11.29
C ARG A 45 -7.92 -0.13 12.47
N LEU A 46 -7.36 -1.09 13.18
CA LEU A 46 -6.53 -0.87 14.36
C LEU A 46 -5.04 -0.98 14.01
N GLY A 47 -4.71 -1.72 12.95
CA GLY A 47 -3.37 -1.87 12.36
C GLY A 47 -3.44 -2.48 10.96
N PRO A 48 -2.29 -2.69 10.28
CA PRO A 48 -2.25 -3.27 8.94
C PRO A 48 -2.94 -4.63 8.82
N ASP A 49 -2.89 -5.44 9.89
CA ASP A 49 -3.43 -6.80 9.91
C ASP A 49 -4.34 -7.03 11.13
N PHE A 50 -4.87 -5.95 11.71
CA PHE A 50 -5.70 -6.00 12.92
C PHE A 50 -6.91 -5.06 12.77
N TYR A 51 -8.10 -5.65 12.81
CA TYR A 51 -9.36 -4.99 12.51
C TYR A 51 -10.40 -5.32 13.58
N SER A 52 -11.43 -4.49 13.67
CA SER A 52 -12.60 -4.77 14.51
C SER A 52 -13.89 -4.45 13.77
N TRP A 53 -14.96 -5.17 14.12
CA TRP A 53 -16.32 -4.89 13.67
C TRP A 53 -17.29 -4.93 14.86
N GLY A 54 -18.42 -4.23 14.75
CA GLY A 54 -19.36 -4.02 15.87
C GLY A 54 -20.84 -3.97 15.50
N SER A 55 -21.22 -4.16 14.24
CA SER A 55 -22.61 -4.22 13.82
C SER A 55 -23.19 -5.62 13.92
N GLY A 56 -24.51 -5.74 14.10
CA GLY A 56 -25.20 -7.05 14.13
C GLY A 56 -25.08 -7.88 12.83
N ALA A 57 -24.33 -7.40 11.83
CA ALA A 57 -23.98 -8.13 10.62
C ALA A 57 -22.94 -9.22 10.90
N GLN A 58 -23.00 -10.30 10.12
CA GLN A 58 -21.96 -11.32 10.14
C GLN A 58 -20.67 -10.78 9.50
N ALA A 59 -19.51 -11.30 9.93
CA ALA A 59 -18.21 -10.84 9.43
C ALA A 59 -18.07 -10.97 7.90
N TRP A 60 -18.66 -12.02 7.31
CA TRP A 60 -18.67 -12.25 5.86
C TRP A 60 -19.65 -11.36 5.09
N ASP A 61 -20.61 -10.73 5.77
CA ASP A 61 -21.54 -9.79 5.14
C ASP A 61 -20.95 -8.37 5.03
N LEU A 62 -19.81 -8.11 5.68
CA LEU A 62 -19.19 -6.78 5.69
C LEU A 62 -18.69 -6.36 4.30
N ALA A 63 -18.18 -7.32 3.52
CA ALA A 63 -17.68 -7.07 2.16
C ALA A 63 -18.05 -8.22 1.21
N PRO A 64 -19.30 -8.26 0.71
CA PRO A 64 -19.79 -9.34 -0.15
C PRO A 64 -18.95 -9.59 -1.41
N SER A 65 -18.28 -8.57 -1.97
CA SER A 65 -17.44 -8.75 -3.17
C SER A 65 -16.19 -9.61 -2.91
N PHE A 66 -15.89 -9.91 -1.64
CA PHE A 66 -14.69 -10.63 -1.21
C PHE A 66 -14.98 -12.05 -0.71
N LEU A 67 -16.23 -12.53 -0.81
CA LEU A 67 -16.60 -13.90 -0.38
C LEU A 67 -15.75 -15.00 -1.02
N ASN A 68 -15.34 -14.82 -2.28
CA ASN A 68 -14.50 -15.78 -3.01
C ASN A 68 -12.99 -15.46 -2.93
N LYS A 69 -12.61 -14.41 -2.18
CA LYS A 69 -11.22 -13.93 -2.05
C LYS A 69 -10.69 -14.04 -0.62
N ILE A 70 -11.57 -14.09 0.37
CA ILE A 70 -11.24 -14.21 1.79
C ILE A 70 -11.91 -15.42 2.40
N ILE A 71 -11.11 -16.23 3.10
CA ILE A 71 -11.62 -17.29 3.97
C ILE A 71 -11.72 -16.73 5.40
N TYR A 72 -12.90 -16.84 5.99
CA TYR A 72 -13.15 -16.47 7.39
C TYR A 72 -13.05 -17.72 8.27
N THR A 73 -12.04 -17.78 9.12
CA THR A 73 -11.90 -18.87 10.10
C THR A 73 -12.29 -18.35 11.47
N LEU A 74 -13.39 -18.85 12.04
CA LEU A 74 -13.73 -18.59 13.44
C LEU A 74 -12.69 -19.25 14.33
N LEU A 75 -12.03 -18.45 15.15
CA LEU A 75 -11.08 -18.92 16.16
C LEU A 75 -11.85 -19.32 17.42
N ASN A 76 -11.21 -20.18 18.23
CA ASN A 76 -11.71 -20.50 19.57
C ASN A 76 -11.95 -19.22 20.37
N ASP A 77 -12.75 -19.29 21.44
CA ASP A 77 -12.85 -18.21 22.42
C ASP A 77 -11.53 -18.02 23.17
N ARG A 78 -11.38 -16.92 23.92
CA ARG A 78 -10.09 -16.47 24.51
C ARG A 78 -9.25 -17.58 25.12
N ASP A 79 -9.87 -18.46 25.90
CA ASP A 79 -9.19 -19.45 26.72
C ASP A 79 -8.94 -20.77 25.95
N GLY A 80 -9.39 -20.85 24.70
CA GLY A 80 -9.12 -21.97 23.81
C GLY A 80 -7.70 -21.94 23.26
N ARG A 81 -7.10 -23.12 23.09
CA ARG A 81 -5.77 -23.25 22.49
C ARG A 81 -5.82 -22.79 21.03
N ILE A 82 -4.93 -21.87 20.66
CA ILE A 82 -4.70 -21.46 19.27
C ILE A 82 -3.25 -21.80 18.93
N ILE A 83 -3.05 -22.55 17.85
CA ILE A 83 -1.72 -22.80 17.28
C ILE A 83 -1.67 -22.00 15.97
N SER A 84 -0.85 -20.95 15.93
CA SER A 84 -0.60 -20.25 14.67
C SER A 84 0.39 -21.07 13.85
N ASN A 85 -0.03 -21.51 12.67
CA ASN A 85 0.77 -22.38 11.82
C ASN A 85 1.62 -21.60 10.81
N PHE A 86 1.50 -20.26 10.76
CA PHE A 86 2.14 -19.44 9.73
C PHE A 86 2.78 -18.18 10.31
N ALA A 87 4.02 -17.93 9.91
CA ALA A 87 4.70 -16.67 10.16
C ALA A 87 4.19 -15.61 9.17
N GLN A 88 3.65 -14.51 9.70
CA GLN A 88 3.21 -13.39 8.89
C GLN A 88 4.39 -12.47 8.58
N PRO A 89 4.69 -12.19 7.30
CA PRO A 89 5.74 -11.25 6.97
C PRO A 89 5.34 -9.84 7.41
N PRO A 90 6.32 -9.01 7.84
CA PRO A 90 6.05 -7.61 8.09
C PRO A 90 5.60 -6.93 6.80
N ARG A 91 4.56 -6.10 6.90
CA ARG A 91 4.09 -5.27 5.79
C ARG A 91 3.91 -3.83 6.21
N VAL A 92 4.06 -2.94 5.24
CA VAL A 92 3.79 -1.52 5.43
C VAL A 92 2.30 -1.26 5.28
N SER A 93 1.73 -0.53 6.25
CA SER A 93 0.40 0.05 6.09
C SER A 93 0.51 1.31 5.24
N VAL A 94 0.08 1.24 3.98
CA VAL A 94 0.10 2.38 3.07
C VAL A 94 -1.16 3.22 3.25
N LEU A 95 -0.99 4.35 3.91
CA LEU A 95 -2.04 5.34 4.19
C LEU A 95 -1.85 6.58 3.33
N SER A 96 -2.97 7.18 2.90
CA SER A 96 -2.98 8.49 2.27
C SER A 96 -2.43 9.56 3.23
N GLY A 97 -1.61 10.46 2.69
CA GLY A 97 -0.93 11.53 3.42
C GLY A 97 0.36 11.11 4.12
N ASP A 98 0.64 9.81 4.27
CA ASP A 98 1.90 9.31 4.82
C ASP A 98 3.02 9.31 3.76
N SER A 99 4.27 9.15 4.21
CA SER A 99 5.44 9.16 3.33
C SER A 99 6.33 7.93 3.47
N TYR A 100 6.87 7.49 2.34
CA TYR A 100 7.57 6.21 2.17
C TYR A 100 8.79 6.37 1.27
N TYR A 101 9.72 5.43 1.37
CA TYR A 101 10.71 5.19 0.32
C TYR A 101 10.15 4.16 -0.67
N ILE A 102 10.51 4.28 -1.94
CA ILE A 102 10.16 3.31 -2.98
C ILE A 102 11.39 2.46 -3.25
N ARG A 103 11.26 1.14 -3.12
CA ARG A 103 12.36 0.16 -3.17
C ARG A 103 12.06 -0.92 -4.19
N SER A 104 13.07 -1.39 -4.93
CA SER A 104 12.89 -2.55 -5.81
C SER A 104 12.68 -3.80 -4.96
N LYS A 105 11.64 -4.58 -5.28
CA LYS A 105 11.36 -5.83 -4.57
C LYS A 105 12.31 -6.96 -4.99
N SER A 106 12.80 -6.93 -6.24
CA SER A 106 13.75 -7.91 -6.79
C SER A 106 15.18 -7.65 -6.29
N SER A 107 15.53 -6.37 -6.06
CA SER A 107 16.85 -5.92 -5.60
C SER A 107 16.69 -4.92 -4.43
N PRO A 108 16.48 -5.38 -3.18
CA PRO A 108 16.12 -4.55 -2.03
C PRO A 108 17.12 -3.47 -1.61
N GLU A 109 18.30 -3.44 -2.22
CA GLU A 109 19.29 -2.39 -2.03
C GLU A 109 19.10 -1.20 -2.99
N LEU A 110 18.24 -1.32 -4.01
CA LEU A 110 17.92 -0.23 -4.96
C LEU A 110 16.69 0.55 -4.50
N TYR A 111 16.86 1.86 -4.41
CA TYR A 111 15.81 2.81 -4.02
C TYR A 111 15.64 3.88 -5.09
N TRP A 112 14.42 4.43 -5.17
CA TRP A 112 14.19 5.66 -5.92
C TRP A 112 14.87 6.83 -5.21
N LEU A 113 15.70 7.55 -5.96
CA LEU A 113 16.38 8.77 -5.57
C LEU A 113 16.11 9.83 -6.63
N GLU A 114 15.56 10.96 -6.22
CA GLU A 114 15.53 12.13 -7.08
C GLU A 114 16.87 12.88 -7.02
N LYS A 115 17.37 13.25 -8.19
CA LYS A 115 18.53 14.11 -8.35
C LYS A 115 18.40 14.94 -9.63
N GLY A 116 18.41 16.27 -9.50
CA GLY A 116 18.37 17.16 -10.66
C GLY A 116 17.04 17.12 -11.43
N GLY A 117 15.95 16.74 -10.77
CA GLY A 117 14.62 16.58 -11.35
C GLY A 117 14.33 15.20 -11.95
N LEU A 118 15.33 14.32 -12.07
CA LEU A 118 15.18 12.94 -12.55
C LEU A 118 15.14 11.95 -11.39
N VAL A 119 14.39 10.87 -11.56
CA VAL A 119 14.32 9.77 -10.59
C VAL A 119 15.18 8.61 -11.06
N TYR A 120 16.09 8.17 -10.19
CA TYR A 120 17.01 7.06 -10.43
C TYR A 120 16.77 5.92 -9.45
N ALA A 121 17.02 4.70 -9.88
CA ALA A 121 17.19 3.55 -9.01
C ALA A 121 18.68 3.43 -8.65
N THR A 122 19.01 3.49 -7.35
CA THR A 122 20.40 3.45 -6.89
C THR A 122 20.54 2.91 -5.46
N LYS A 123 21.76 2.48 -5.13
CA LYS A 123 22.16 2.04 -3.78
C LYS A 123 22.73 3.20 -2.94
N GLN A 124 22.98 4.35 -3.55
CA GLN A 124 23.75 5.44 -2.94
C GLN A 124 22.90 6.41 -2.11
N GLY A 125 21.58 6.31 -2.20
CA GLY A 125 20.67 7.22 -1.54
C GLY A 125 19.22 6.85 -1.81
N ARG A 126 18.31 7.59 -1.18
CA ARG A 126 16.86 7.40 -1.29
C ARG A 126 16.13 8.71 -1.08
N THR A 127 15.09 8.94 -1.87
CA THR A 127 14.15 10.06 -1.67
C THR A 127 12.90 9.55 -0.98
N ARG A 128 12.41 10.29 0.01
CA ARG A 128 11.14 10.00 0.66
C ARG A 128 10.02 10.68 -0.12
N PHE A 129 8.91 9.98 -0.33
CA PHE A 129 7.78 10.47 -1.11
C PHE A 129 6.49 10.40 -0.29
N THR A 130 5.69 11.45 -0.32
CA THR A 130 4.33 11.47 0.23
C THR A 130 3.36 10.92 -0.80
N PHE A 131 2.53 9.96 -0.39
CA PHE A 131 1.49 9.34 -1.20
C PHE A 131 0.14 9.85 -0.77
N ARG A 132 -0.69 10.31 -1.71
CA ARG A 132 -2.06 10.78 -1.43
C ARG A 132 -3.03 10.23 -2.45
N LEU A 133 -4.26 9.97 -2.03
CA LEU A 133 -5.35 9.75 -2.97
C LEU A 133 -5.56 11.01 -3.82
N ASP A 134 -5.77 10.83 -5.11
CA ASP A 134 -5.98 11.93 -6.04
C ASP A 134 -7.24 12.72 -5.65
N GLY A 135 -7.13 14.05 -5.64
CA GLY A 135 -8.18 14.96 -5.18
C GLY A 135 -8.27 15.23 -3.66
N GLU A 136 -7.55 14.50 -2.81
CA GLU A 136 -7.46 14.83 -1.37
C GLU A 136 -6.57 16.07 -1.15
N ARG A 137 -7.01 16.98 -0.26
CA ARG A 137 -6.24 18.17 0.12
C ARG A 137 -5.37 17.89 1.35
N ASP A 138 -4.32 18.69 1.55
CA ASP A 138 -3.41 18.57 2.71
C ASP A 138 -4.11 18.65 4.08
N SER A 139 -5.28 19.30 4.15
CA SER A 139 -6.14 19.36 5.34
C SER A 139 -6.82 18.04 5.67
N ASP A 140 -6.99 17.19 4.67
CA ASP A 140 -7.75 15.95 4.75
C ASP A 140 -6.75 14.86 5.15
N ARG A 141 -6.36 14.85 6.43
CA ARG A 141 -5.62 13.71 7.01
C ARG A 141 -6.55 12.51 7.19
N ASN A 142 -7.20 12.12 6.11
CA ASN A 142 -7.94 10.88 6.04
C ASN A 142 -6.90 9.78 6.00
N ARG A 143 -6.79 9.03 7.10
CA ARG A 143 -5.92 7.85 7.22
C ARG A 143 -6.49 6.67 6.44
N THR A 144 -6.94 6.94 5.22
CA THR A 144 -7.51 5.98 4.29
C THR A 144 -6.39 5.10 3.77
N VAL A 145 -6.58 3.78 3.83
CA VAL A 145 -5.64 2.85 3.19
C VAL A 145 -5.72 3.02 1.68
N ILE A 146 -4.56 3.14 1.04
CA ILE A 146 -4.45 3.20 -0.42
C ILE A 146 -4.46 1.77 -0.95
N ILE A 147 -5.31 1.49 -1.93
CA ILE A 147 -5.43 0.19 -2.61
C ILE A 147 -5.12 0.30 -4.10
N GLY A 148 -4.86 -0.83 -4.77
CA GLY A 148 -4.34 -0.85 -6.14
C GLY A 148 -5.15 -0.04 -7.15
N LYS A 149 -6.49 -0.05 -7.02
CA LYS A 149 -7.41 0.69 -7.89
C LYS A 149 -7.48 2.20 -7.64
N ASP A 150 -6.84 2.69 -6.59
CA ASP A 150 -6.87 4.11 -6.26
C ASP A 150 -5.93 4.90 -7.17
N TYR A 151 -6.41 6.02 -7.66
CA TYR A 151 -5.55 7.05 -8.25
C TYR A 151 -4.82 7.78 -7.14
N ILE A 152 -3.52 8.00 -7.33
CA ILE A 152 -2.68 8.66 -6.36
C ILE A 152 -1.88 9.81 -6.96
N SER A 153 -1.55 10.78 -6.11
CA SER A 153 -0.47 11.73 -6.34
C SER A 153 0.72 11.38 -5.44
N VAL A 154 1.91 11.46 -6.01
CA VAL A 154 3.16 11.16 -5.32
C VAL A 154 4.05 12.40 -5.39
N SER A 155 4.50 12.90 -4.25
CA SER A 155 5.35 14.09 -4.19
C SER A 155 6.59 13.84 -3.33
N ALA A 156 7.72 14.43 -3.70
CA ALA A 156 8.92 14.29 -2.87
C ALA A 156 8.78 15.07 -1.57
N VAL A 157 9.27 14.49 -0.48
CA VAL A 157 9.34 15.15 0.83
C VAL A 157 10.54 16.08 0.85
N GLY A 158 10.27 17.37 1.11
CA GLY A 158 11.30 18.40 1.18
C GLY A 158 11.46 19.19 -0.13
N GLY A 159 12.07 20.36 -0.04
CA GLY A 159 12.17 21.34 -1.12
C GLY A 159 11.37 22.61 -0.83
N SER A 160 11.65 23.69 -1.58
CA SER A 160 10.98 24.98 -1.45
C SER A 160 9.62 25.05 -2.16
N ALA A 161 9.37 24.13 -3.10
CA ALA A 161 8.13 24.00 -3.84
C ALA A 161 7.73 22.53 -3.95
N GLN A 162 6.43 22.26 -3.91
CA GLN A 162 5.91 20.91 -4.05
C GLN A 162 6.10 20.43 -5.49
N LYS A 163 6.82 19.32 -5.65
CA LYS A 163 7.01 18.64 -6.93
C LYS A 163 6.45 17.23 -6.86
N TYR A 164 5.83 16.81 -7.95
CA TYR A 164 5.16 15.54 -8.10
C TYR A 164 5.92 14.62 -9.04
N VAL A 165 5.85 13.32 -8.76
CA VAL A 165 6.27 12.28 -9.69
C VAL A 165 5.42 12.41 -10.96
N SER A 166 6.09 12.51 -12.09
CA SER A 166 5.51 12.60 -13.41
C SER A 166 6.42 11.88 -14.41
N VAL A 167 6.02 11.86 -15.68
CA VAL A 167 6.78 11.22 -16.75
C VAL A 167 6.96 12.22 -17.87
N ASN A 168 8.19 12.40 -18.32
CA ASN A 168 8.49 13.31 -19.43
C ASN A 168 8.25 12.65 -20.80
N ASP A 169 8.46 13.40 -21.88
CA ASP A 169 8.23 12.92 -23.26
C ASP A 169 9.15 11.74 -23.67
N ASN A 170 10.26 11.54 -22.95
CA ASN A 170 11.17 10.40 -23.16
C ASN A 170 10.75 9.14 -22.38
N GLY A 171 9.69 9.22 -21.58
CA GLY A 171 9.28 8.13 -20.69
C GLY A 171 10.06 8.07 -19.37
N GLU A 172 10.93 9.05 -19.08
CA GLU A 172 11.71 9.10 -17.84
C GLU A 172 10.84 9.60 -16.69
N VAL A 173 10.97 8.97 -15.52
CA VAL A 173 10.31 9.43 -14.30
C VAL A 173 11.03 10.65 -13.76
N VAL A 174 10.26 11.73 -13.57
CA VAL A 174 10.76 13.05 -13.18
C VAL A 174 9.96 13.62 -12.01
N LEU A 175 10.52 14.63 -11.34
CA LEU A 175 9.78 15.52 -10.46
C LEU A 175 9.41 16.82 -11.17
N SER A 176 8.11 17.05 -11.38
CA SER A 176 7.59 18.25 -12.06
C SER A 176 6.55 18.99 -11.20
N GLY A 177 6.14 20.19 -11.62
CA GLY A 177 5.10 20.97 -10.93
C GLY A 177 3.69 20.40 -11.10
N HIS A 178 3.50 19.36 -11.91
CA HIS A 178 2.20 18.77 -12.22
C HIS A 178 2.21 17.27 -11.89
N SER A 179 1.24 16.82 -11.11
CA SER A 179 1.04 15.38 -10.89
C SER A 179 0.60 14.72 -12.18
N CYS A 180 1.22 13.60 -12.55
CA CYS A 180 0.58 12.70 -13.49
C CYS A 180 -0.46 11.86 -12.75
N ARG A 181 -1.52 11.46 -13.45
CA ARG A 181 -2.49 10.51 -12.91
C ARG A 181 -1.87 9.11 -12.96
N MET A 182 -1.63 8.50 -11.80
CA MET A 182 -1.10 7.14 -11.70
C MET A 182 -1.95 6.33 -10.73
N TYR A 183 -2.09 5.03 -11.00
CA TYR A 183 -2.69 4.10 -10.06
C TYR A 183 -1.66 3.65 -9.04
N TYR A 184 -2.08 3.32 -7.82
CA TYR A 184 -1.17 2.71 -6.86
C TYR A 184 -0.61 1.38 -7.37
N SER A 185 -1.40 0.61 -8.13
CA SER A 185 -0.94 -0.62 -8.77
C SER A 185 0.14 -0.42 -9.82
N ASP A 186 0.36 0.79 -10.35
CA ASP A 186 1.38 1.05 -11.36
C ASP A 186 2.79 0.75 -10.84
N LEU A 187 3.02 0.84 -9.52
CA LEU A 187 4.27 0.43 -8.89
C LEU A 187 4.61 -1.05 -9.07
N LYS A 188 3.65 -1.90 -9.45
CA LYS A 188 3.88 -3.34 -9.59
C LYS A 188 4.52 -3.74 -10.91
N ASN A 189 4.32 -2.95 -11.97
CA ASN A 189 4.69 -3.35 -13.33
C ASN A 189 4.80 -2.20 -14.35
N MET A 190 4.62 -0.94 -13.96
CA MET A 190 4.69 0.18 -14.92
C MET A 190 6.03 0.92 -14.89
N TYR A 191 6.96 0.56 -14.01
CA TYR A 191 8.23 1.26 -13.87
C TYR A 191 9.41 0.29 -13.94
N LEU A 192 10.44 0.64 -14.70
CA LEU A 192 11.64 -0.16 -14.90
C LEU A 192 12.87 0.69 -14.65
N ALA A 193 13.81 0.20 -13.84
CA ALA A 193 15.15 0.76 -13.78
C ALA A 193 15.92 0.35 -15.05
N GLN A 194 16.15 1.30 -15.97
CA GLN A 194 16.79 1.03 -17.26
C GLN A 194 17.99 1.94 -17.52
N GLY A 195 19.01 1.35 -18.14
CA GLY A 195 20.24 2.03 -18.55
C GLY A 195 21.25 2.20 -17.41
N GLU A 196 22.47 2.59 -17.77
CA GLU A 196 23.48 3.07 -16.83
C GLU A 196 23.57 4.59 -16.94
N ALA A 197 23.14 5.28 -15.88
CA ALA A 197 23.29 6.72 -15.74
C ALA A 197 24.65 7.04 -15.10
N GLY A 198 25.68 7.18 -15.94
CA GLY A 198 27.00 7.72 -15.58
C GLY A 198 27.79 6.94 -14.52
N ASP A 199 28.77 7.61 -13.88
CA ASP A 199 29.73 7.04 -12.92
C ASP A 199 29.11 6.48 -11.62
N LEU A 200 27.79 6.61 -11.42
CA LEU A 200 27.11 6.36 -10.15
C LEU A 200 26.53 4.95 -9.99
N LYS A 201 26.70 4.05 -10.99
CA LYS A 201 26.03 2.73 -11.00
C LYS A 201 24.52 2.84 -10.70
N SER A 202 23.90 3.90 -11.22
CA SER A 202 22.48 4.18 -11.10
C SER A 202 21.80 3.91 -12.42
N ALA A 203 20.53 3.52 -12.38
CA ALA A 203 19.69 3.38 -13.56
C ALA A 203 18.59 4.43 -13.52
N THR A 204 18.22 5.01 -14.68
CA THR A 204 17.08 5.92 -14.75
C THR A 204 15.81 5.11 -14.60
N VAL A 205 14.85 5.59 -13.80
CA VAL A 205 13.54 4.95 -13.72
C VAL A 205 12.72 5.41 -14.91
N MET A 206 12.26 4.45 -15.71
CA MET A 206 11.45 4.67 -16.91
C MET A 206 10.03 4.17 -16.67
N LYS A 207 9.03 4.87 -17.20
CA LYS A 207 7.68 4.31 -17.31
C LYS A 207 7.62 3.38 -18.52
N THR A 208 7.03 2.22 -18.30
CA THR A 208 6.83 1.15 -19.29
C THR A 208 5.34 0.82 -19.42
N ASP A 209 4.96 0.10 -20.47
CA ASP A 209 3.59 -0.37 -20.68
C ASP A 209 3.41 -1.81 -20.14
N GLY A 210 3.50 -1.97 -18.81
CA GLY A 210 3.27 -3.24 -18.11
C GLY A 210 4.46 -4.21 -18.05
N PHE A 211 5.65 -3.80 -18.53
CA PHE A 211 6.88 -4.60 -18.53
C PHE A 211 7.90 -4.16 -17.46
N GLY A 212 7.45 -3.40 -16.48
CA GLY A 212 8.26 -2.92 -15.37
C GLY A 212 8.54 -3.98 -14.32
N GLU A 213 9.38 -3.62 -13.36
CA GLU A 213 9.64 -4.44 -12.19
C GLU A 213 8.71 -4.04 -11.02
N GLU A 214 8.63 -4.91 -10.01
CA GLU A 214 7.81 -4.65 -8.83
C GLU A 214 8.55 -3.74 -7.84
N TRP A 215 7.93 -2.61 -7.52
CA TRP A 215 8.38 -1.66 -6.52
C TRP A 215 7.48 -1.70 -5.29
N GLU A 216 8.09 -1.64 -4.11
CA GLU A 216 7.39 -1.65 -2.83
C GLU A 216 7.65 -0.39 -2.00
N LEU A 217 6.70 -0.06 -1.14
CA LEU A 217 6.84 1.04 -0.19
C LEU A 217 7.46 0.56 1.12
N VAL A 218 8.46 1.27 1.61
CA VAL A 218 9.10 1.02 2.91
C VAL A 218 9.19 2.29 3.76
N LYS A 219 9.29 2.15 5.09
CA LYS A 219 9.39 3.29 6.03
C LYS A 219 10.82 3.75 6.28
#